data_AF-A0AAD7KLE2-F1
#
_entry.id   AF-A0AAD7KLE2-F1
#
_cell.length_a   1.000
_cell.length_b   1.000
_cell.length_c   1.000
_cell.angle_alpha   90.00
_cell.angle_beta   90.00
_cell.angle_gamma   90.00
#
_symmetry.space_group_name_H-M   'P 1'
#
loop_
_entity.id
_entity.type
_entity.pdbx_description
1 polymer ?
#
loop_
_entity_poly.entity_id
_entity_poly.type
_entity_poly.pdbx_seq_one_letter_code
_entity_poly.pdbx_strand_id
1 'polypeptide(L)'
;MAKPIPRTSSRRNGRISSRKNARRIPKGVIHVQASFNNTIVTVTDVRGRVISWSSAGTCGFKGTRRGTPFAAQTAAGNAIRTVADQGMQRAEVMIKGPGLGRDAALRAIRRSEKVRVSTRTLQWKCVESRADSKRLYYGRFILSPLMKGQADTIGIAMRRALLGEIEGTCITRAKSEKIPHEYSTIVGIQESVHEILMNLKEIVLRSNLYRTRDASICVKGPGYVTAQDIILPPSVEIVDNTQHIANLTEPIHFCIGLQIERNRGYRIKTPNNFQDGSYPIDAVFMPVRNANHSIHSYVNGNEKQEILFLEIWTNGSLTPQEALYEAS
;
A
#
# COMPACT_ATOMS: atom_id res chain seq x y z
N MET A 1 26.95 49.54 73.24
CA MET A 1 25.61 48.91 73.23
C MET A 1 25.01 49.04 71.83
N ALA A 2 24.86 47.94 71.10
CA ALA A 2 24.17 47.91 69.81
C ALA A 2 23.15 46.75 69.84
N LYS A 3 21.87 47.08 69.58
CA LYS A 3 20.73 46.15 69.62
C LYS A 3 20.74 45.23 68.38
N PRO A 4 20.37 43.94 68.50
CA PRO A 4 20.30 43.03 67.36
C PRO A 4 19.06 43.28 66.49
N ILE A 5 19.24 43.15 65.17
CA ILE A 5 18.22 43.34 64.13
C ILE A 5 17.28 42.12 64.10
N PRO A 6 15.94 42.28 64.01
CA PRO A 6 15.00 41.16 63.99
C PRO A 6 14.97 40.45 62.63
N ARG A 7 14.87 39.12 62.65
CA ARG A 7 14.69 38.26 61.46
C ARG A 7 13.31 38.49 60.82
N THR A 8 13.31 38.85 59.55
CA THR A 8 12.12 39.05 58.72
C THR A 8 11.43 37.70 58.42
N SER A 9 10.18 37.58 58.86
CA SER A 9 9.30 36.43 58.64
C SER A 9 8.94 36.23 57.16
N SER A 10 8.99 34.99 56.68
CA SER A 10 8.61 34.60 55.32
C SER A 10 7.15 34.95 55.00
N ARG A 11 6.93 35.84 54.03
CA ARG A 11 5.60 36.07 53.46
C ARG A 11 5.12 34.81 52.73
N ARG A 12 4.09 34.15 53.28
CA ARG A 12 3.32 33.12 52.58
C ARG A 12 2.68 33.74 51.34
N ASN A 13 3.12 33.32 50.15
CA ASN A 13 2.44 33.64 48.90
C ASN A 13 1.06 32.98 48.89
N GLY A 14 0.03 33.77 49.23
CA GLY A 14 -1.36 33.40 49.02
C GLY A 14 -1.59 33.11 47.54
N ARG A 15 -1.94 31.86 47.22
CA ARG A 15 -2.41 31.49 45.88
C ARG A 15 -3.69 32.26 45.59
N ILE A 16 -3.59 33.26 44.72
CA ILE A 16 -4.74 33.90 44.08
C ILE A 16 -5.41 32.82 43.23
N SER A 17 -6.44 32.16 43.78
CA SER A 17 -7.26 31.23 43.02
C SER A 17 -8.16 32.05 42.09
N SER A 18 -7.72 32.29 40.85
CA SER A 18 -8.65 32.76 39.83
C SER A 18 -9.68 31.65 39.60
N ARG A 19 -10.93 31.91 40.01
CA ARG A 19 -12.08 31.09 39.60
C ARG A 19 -12.13 31.14 38.08
N LYS A 20 -11.57 30.12 37.42
CA LYS A 20 -11.69 29.94 35.97
C LYS A 20 -13.16 29.64 35.69
N ASN A 21 -13.89 30.63 35.17
CA ASN A 21 -15.19 30.39 34.55
C ASN A 21 -15.01 29.28 33.50
N ALA A 22 -15.48 28.09 33.83
CA ALA A 22 -15.39 26.91 32.98
C ALA A 22 -16.32 27.13 31.79
N ARG A 23 -15.80 27.74 30.72
CA ARG A 23 -16.50 27.79 29.43
C ARG A 23 -16.69 26.35 28.97
N ARG A 24 -17.94 25.89 28.94
CA ARG A 24 -18.29 24.59 28.37
C ARG A 24 -18.16 24.69 26.86
N ILE A 25 -17.15 24.02 26.30
CA ILE A 25 -16.89 24.01 24.85
C ILE A 25 -17.35 22.64 24.33
N PRO A 26 -18.54 22.51 23.71
CA PRO A 26 -19.10 21.21 23.36
C PRO A 26 -18.39 20.54 22.18
N LYS A 27 -17.73 21.32 21.31
CA LYS A 27 -17.05 20.87 20.08
C LYS A 27 -15.64 21.43 19.98
N GLY A 28 -14.67 20.63 19.53
CA GLY A 28 -13.30 21.09 19.31
C GLY A 28 -12.51 20.23 18.32
N VAL A 29 -11.23 20.53 18.16
CA VAL A 29 -10.29 19.81 17.29
C VAL A 29 -9.08 19.36 18.10
N ILE A 30 -8.71 18.09 17.98
CA ILE A 30 -7.52 17.50 18.59
C ILE A 30 -6.45 17.38 17.52
N HIS A 31 -5.40 18.19 17.63
CA HIS A 31 -4.24 18.15 16.77
C HIS A 31 -3.17 17.24 17.39
N VAL A 32 -2.80 16.18 16.67
CA VAL A 32 -1.69 15.30 17.04
C VAL A 32 -0.52 15.59 16.11
N GLN A 33 0.60 16.03 16.65
CA GLN A 33 1.84 16.21 15.92
C GLN A 33 2.85 15.16 16.40
N ALA A 34 3.12 14.16 15.55
CA ALA A 34 4.02 13.07 15.82
C ALA A 34 5.32 13.25 15.04
N SER A 35 6.43 13.48 15.75
CA SER A 35 7.79 13.42 15.21
C SER A 35 8.50 12.16 15.71
N PHE A 36 9.67 11.84 15.16
CA PHE A 36 10.49 10.72 15.64
C PHE A 36 10.89 10.85 17.12
N ASN A 37 11.00 12.09 17.61
CA ASN A 37 11.54 12.37 18.94
C ASN A 37 10.47 12.76 19.97
N ASN A 38 9.28 13.16 19.54
CA ASN A 38 8.25 13.65 20.45
C ASN A 38 6.85 13.56 19.82
N THR A 39 5.84 13.34 20.65
CA THR A 39 4.43 13.52 20.26
C THR A 39 3.82 14.63 21.07
N ILE A 40 3.20 15.59 20.39
CA ILE A 40 2.50 16.73 20.97
C ILE A 40 1.02 16.61 20.59
N VAL A 41 0.15 16.69 21.59
CA VAL A 41 -1.30 16.65 21.44
C VAL A 41 -1.85 17.98 21.93
N THR A 42 -2.49 18.73 21.04
CA THR A 42 -3.08 20.05 21.33
C THR A 42 -4.56 19.99 21.04
N VAL A 43 -5.39 20.39 22.00
CA VAL A 43 -6.85 20.47 21.83
C VAL A 43 -7.26 21.92 21.71
N THR A 44 -8.02 22.23 20.67
CA THR A 44 -8.48 23.58 20.34
C THR A 44 -10.01 23.61 20.26
N ASP A 45 -10.57 24.81 20.46
CA ASP A 45 -11.94 25.15 20.09
C ASP A 45 -12.05 25.25 18.55
N VAL A 46 -13.26 25.26 17.99
CA VAL A 46 -13.50 25.42 16.54
C VAL A 46 -12.92 26.72 15.97
N ARG A 47 -12.65 27.71 16.84
CA ARG A 47 -12.00 29.00 16.51
C ARG A 47 -10.47 28.96 16.60
N GLY A 48 -9.86 27.79 16.84
CA GLY A 48 -8.40 27.62 16.93
C GLY A 48 -7.78 28.03 18.27
N ARG A 49 -8.57 28.39 19.28
CA ARG A 49 -8.05 28.72 20.63
C ARG A 49 -7.69 27.44 21.37
N VAL A 50 -6.47 27.36 21.91
CA VAL A 50 -5.98 26.21 22.67
C VAL A 50 -6.69 26.10 24.03
N ILE A 51 -7.22 24.92 24.32
CA ILE A 51 -7.93 24.59 25.56
C ILE A 51 -7.01 23.78 26.48
N SER A 52 -6.40 22.74 25.92
CA SER A 52 -5.40 21.93 26.60
C SER A 52 -4.31 21.52 25.62
N TRP A 53 -3.13 21.22 26.15
CA TRP A 53 -2.06 20.61 25.38
C TRP A 53 -1.25 19.70 26.30
N SER A 54 -0.67 18.66 25.72
CA SER A 54 0.27 17.79 26.39
C SER A 54 1.26 17.23 25.38
N SER A 55 2.44 16.87 25.86
CA SER A 55 3.48 16.22 25.08
C SER A 55 4.15 15.12 25.89
N ALA A 56 4.85 14.21 25.21
CA ALA A 56 5.67 13.20 25.88
C ALA A 56 6.67 13.86 26.86
N GLY A 57 7.24 15.01 26.50
CA GLY A 57 8.12 15.78 27.39
C GLY A 57 7.43 16.27 28.68
N THR A 58 6.23 16.84 28.58
CA THR A 58 5.46 17.30 29.76
C THR A 58 4.96 16.15 30.63
N CYS A 59 4.84 14.94 30.07
CA CYS A 59 4.46 13.73 30.79
C CYS A 59 5.64 13.07 31.51
N GLY A 60 6.81 13.73 31.56
CA GLY A 60 7.99 13.25 32.30
C GLY A 60 8.90 12.31 31.51
N PHE A 61 8.60 12.01 30.24
CA PHE A 61 9.49 11.20 29.40
C PHE A 61 10.70 12.05 28.97
N LYS A 62 11.91 11.46 29.06
CA LYS A 62 13.19 12.11 28.73
C LYS A 62 13.96 11.27 27.70
N GLY A 63 14.82 11.92 26.92
CA GLY A 63 15.65 11.27 25.90
C GLY A 63 14.84 10.50 24.85
N THR A 64 15.35 9.35 24.44
CA THR A 64 14.73 8.45 23.43
C THR A 64 13.35 7.94 23.83
N ARG A 65 13.04 7.89 25.14
CA ARG A 65 11.72 7.47 25.64
C ARG A 65 10.58 8.40 25.21
N ARG A 66 10.88 9.64 24.81
CA ARG A 66 9.87 10.61 24.32
C ARG A 66 9.23 10.23 22.98
N GLY A 67 9.95 9.51 22.11
CA GLY A 67 9.44 9.06 20.82
C GLY A 67 8.61 7.78 20.90
N THR A 68 8.51 7.17 22.09
CA THR A 68 7.85 5.86 22.24
C THR A 68 6.33 5.95 22.08
N PRO A 69 5.68 4.90 21.53
CA PRO A 69 4.22 4.81 21.46
C PRO A 69 3.52 4.98 22.82
N PHE A 70 4.12 4.45 23.90
CA PHE A 70 3.58 4.57 25.25
C PHE A 70 3.58 6.02 25.77
N ALA A 71 4.64 6.77 25.48
CA ALA A 71 4.71 8.18 25.83
C ALA A 71 3.66 9.01 25.08
N ALA A 72 3.42 8.68 23.80
CA ALA A 72 2.37 9.30 22.98
C ALA A 72 0.96 9.00 23.53
N GLN A 73 0.69 7.76 23.93
CA GLN A 73 -0.58 7.37 24.57
C GLN A 73 -0.82 8.15 25.87
N THR A 74 0.21 8.30 26.70
CA THR A 74 0.12 9.03 27.97
C THR A 74 -0.15 10.52 27.73
N ALA A 75 0.55 11.14 26.78
CA ALA A 75 0.33 12.53 26.39
C ALA A 75 -1.09 12.76 25.86
N ALA A 76 -1.59 11.88 25.00
CA ALA A 76 -2.95 11.94 24.49
C ALA A 76 -3.99 11.80 25.62
N GLY A 77 -3.81 10.84 26.53
CA GLY A 77 -4.71 10.64 27.66
C GLY A 77 -4.81 11.89 28.57
N ASN A 78 -3.67 12.53 28.87
CA ASN A 78 -3.64 13.74 29.69
C ASN A 78 -4.32 14.94 29.03
N ALA A 79 -4.08 15.14 27.72
CA ALA A 79 -4.72 16.22 26.96
C ALA A 79 -6.25 16.03 26.90
N ILE A 80 -6.73 14.79 26.75
CA ILE A 80 -8.16 14.48 26.67
C ILE A 80 -8.85 14.59 28.02
N ARG A 81 -8.21 14.09 29.09
CA ARG A 81 -8.78 14.13 30.44
C ARG A 81 -9.16 15.56 30.84
N THR A 82 -8.24 16.49 30.60
CA THR A 82 -8.45 17.92 30.91
C THR A 82 -9.59 18.58 30.13
N VAL A 83 -9.88 18.16 28.89
CA VAL A 83 -10.97 18.71 28.08
C VAL A 83 -12.30 18.01 28.32
N ALA A 84 -12.27 16.74 28.69
CA ALA A 84 -13.45 16.01 29.14
C ALA A 84 -14.03 16.65 30.41
N ASP A 85 -13.15 17.03 31.36
CA ASP A 85 -13.55 17.76 32.57
C ASP A 85 -14.12 19.15 32.28
N GLN A 86 -13.77 19.75 31.13
CA GLN A 86 -14.31 21.04 30.65
C GLN A 86 -15.59 20.89 29.80
N GLY A 87 -16.12 19.67 29.66
CA GLY A 87 -17.40 19.40 29.01
C GLY A 87 -17.35 19.30 27.48
N MET A 88 -16.18 19.01 26.90
CA MET A 88 -16.07 18.71 25.47
C MET A 88 -16.68 17.35 25.15
N GLN A 89 -17.70 17.32 24.29
CA GLN A 89 -18.44 16.09 23.94
C GLN A 89 -18.03 15.52 22.59
N ARG A 90 -17.66 16.38 21.64
CA ARG A 90 -17.29 15.98 20.28
C ARG A 90 -15.97 16.63 19.89
N ALA A 91 -15.09 15.84 19.31
CA ALA A 91 -13.85 16.37 18.77
C ALA A 91 -13.48 15.74 17.43
N GLU A 92 -12.94 16.55 16.53
CA GLU A 92 -12.33 16.09 15.29
C GLU A 92 -10.83 15.86 15.51
N VAL A 93 -10.27 14.74 15.05
CA VAL A 93 -8.83 14.46 15.21
C VAL A 93 -8.10 14.71 13.90
N MET A 94 -7.06 15.54 13.97
CA MET A 94 -6.15 15.85 12.87
C MET A 94 -4.74 15.42 13.24
N ILE A 95 -4.11 14.55 12.44
CA ILE A 95 -2.77 14.02 12.75
C ILE A 95 -1.76 14.42 11.69
N LYS A 96 -0.64 15.01 12.13
CA LYS A 96 0.49 15.45 11.29
C LYS A 96 1.79 14.77 11.74
N GLY A 97 2.67 14.52 10.77
CA GLY A 97 4.03 14.03 10.99
C GLY A 97 4.19 12.49 10.98
N PRO A 98 5.42 11.99 10.76
CA PRO A 98 5.72 10.57 10.53
C PRO A 98 6.03 9.75 11.80
N GLY A 99 5.97 10.34 12.99
CA GLY A 99 6.44 9.69 14.22
C GLY A 99 5.65 8.45 14.65
N LEU A 100 6.33 7.47 15.26
CA LEU A 100 5.77 6.22 15.79
C LEU A 100 4.63 6.41 16.80
N GLY A 101 4.53 7.60 17.42
CA GLY A 101 3.47 7.95 18.36
C GLY A 101 2.10 8.22 17.73
N ARG A 102 2.00 8.34 16.41
CA ARG A 102 0.77 8.67 15.66
C ARG A 102 -0.40 7.73 16.00
N ASP A 103 -0.21 6.42 15.78
CA ASP A 103 -1.27 5.45 15.96
C ASP A 103 -1.59 5.19 17.42
N ALA A 104 -0.57 5.23 18.29
CA ALA A 104 -0.76 5.06 19.72
C ALA A 104 -1.56 6.21 20.33
N ALA A 105 -1.29 7.45 19.93
CA ALA A 105 -2.10 8.61 20.32
C ALA A 105 -3.53 8.49 19.80
N LEU A 106 -3.74 8.10 18.53
CA LEU A 106 -5.08 7.92 17.98
C LEU A 106 -5.88 6.81 18.70
N ARG A 107 -5.25 5.66 19.00
CA ARG A 107 -5.88 4.59 19.78
C ARG A 107 -6.25 5.06 21.18
N ALA A 108 -5.38 5.82 21.84
CA ALA A 108 -5.65 6.41 23.15
C ALA A 108 -6.87 7.35 23.09
N ILE A 109 -6.95 8.17 22.04
CA ILE A 109 -8.06 9.09 21.82
C ILE A 109 -9.37 8.34 21.60
N ARG A 110 -9.36 7.29 20.76
CA ARG A 110 -10.55 6.47 20.49
C ARG A 110 -11.04 5.67 21.69
N ARG A 111 -10.13 5.24 22.58
CA ARG A 111 -10.47 4.50 23.81
C ARG A 111 -11.18 5.38 24.84
N SER A 112 -11.06 6.70 24.75
CA SER A 112 -11.73 7.61 25.68
C SER A 112 -13.22 7.72 25.38
N GLU A 113 -14.07 7.02 26.14
CA GLU A 113 -15.53 7.07 26.01
C GLU A 113 -16.15 8.46 26.22
N LYS A 114 -15.41 9.37 26.90
CA LYS A 114 -15.91 10.69 27.28
C LYS A 114 -16.04 11.68 26.11
N VAL A 115 -15.32 11.48 25.02
CA VAL A 115 -15.32 12.39 23.86
C VAL A 115 -15.60 11.58 22.61
N ARG A 116 -16.71 11.88 21.91
CA ARG A 116 -17.01 11.25 20.63
C ARG A 116 -16.10 11.83 19.55
N VAL A 117 -15.22 10.98 19.05
CA VAL A 117 -14.17 11.38 18.10
C VAL A 117 -14.58 11.05 16.67
N SER A 118 -14.56 12.05 15.79
CA SER A 118 -14.57 11.84 14.34
C SER A 118 -13.13 11.83 13.84
N THR A 119 -12.66 10.71 13.31
CA THR A 119 -11.37 10.68 12.61
C THR A 119 -11.63 10.85 11.12
N ARG A 120 -11.03 11.84 10.47
CA ARG A 120 -10.87 11.82 9.00
C ARG A 120 -9.80 10.78 8.66
N THR A 121 -10.11 9.49 8.80
CA THR A 121 -9.21 8.44 8.34
C THR A 121 -9.38 8.36 6.83
N LEU A 122 -8.35 8.81 6.10
CA LEU A 122 -8.25 8.56 4.68
C LEU A 122 -8.13 7.05 4.49
N GLN A 123 -9.18 6.44 3.93
CA GLN A 123 -9.22 5.03 3.60
C GLN A 123 -9.67 4.90 2.15
N TRP A 124 -9.01 4.01 1.42
CA TRP A 124 -9.49 3.58 0.12
C TRP A 124 -10.85 2.90 0.28
N LYS A 125 -11.81 3.29 -0.54
CA LYS A 125 -13.09 2.59 -0.67
C LYS A 125 -13.20 2.06 -2.09
N CYS A 126 -13.53 0.78 -2.22
CA CYS A 126 -13.87 0.20 -3.52
C CYS A 126 -15.27 0.70 -3.93
N VAL A 127 -15.37 1.27 -5.12
CA VAL A 127 -16.63 1.71 -5.73
C VAL A 127 -17.14 0.64 -6.67
N GLU A 128 -16.26 0.09 -7.49
CA GLU A 128 -16.58 -0.93 -8.47
C GLU A 128 -15.43 -1.94 -8.54
N SER A 129 -15.76 -3.21 -8.66
CA SER A 129 -14.80 -4.26 -9.00
C SER A 129 -15.51 -5.27 -9.87
N ARG A 130 -14.88 -5.60 -11.01
CA ARG A 130 -15.42 -6.55 -11.98
C ARG A 130 -14.31 -7.36 -12.63
N ALA A 131 -14.65 -8.58 -13.02
CA ALA A 131 -13.80 -9.44 -13.81
C ALA A 131 -14.41 -9.53 -15.22
N ASP A 132 -13.91 -8.69 -16.14
CA ASP A 132 -14.42 -8.62 -17.52
C ASP A 132 -14.04 -9.89 -18.30
N SER A 133 -12.87 -10.47 -17.99
CA SER A 133 -12.42 -11.78 -18.48
C SER A 133 -11.43 -12.39 -17.50
N LYS A 134 -11.03 -13.65 -17.69
CA LYS A 134 -9.97 -14.29 -16.89
C LYS A 134 -8.67 -13.47 -16.82
N ARG A 135 -8.39 -12.65 -17.85
CA ARG A 135 -7.16 -11.85 -17.96
C ARG A 135 -7.36 -10.35 -17.88
N LEU A 136 -8.56 -9.90 -17.54
CA LEU A 136 -8.86 -8.48 -17.46
C LEU A 136 -9.76 -8.23 -16.26
N TYR A 137 -9.15 -7.84 -15.15
CA TYR A 137 -9.88 -7.39 -13.98
C TYR A 137 -9.82 -5.87 -13.90
N TYR A 138 -10.95 -5.26 -13.57
CA TYR A 138 -11.08 -3.82 -13.38
C TYR A 138 -11.50 -3.53 -11.94
N GLY A 139 -10.91 -2.48 -11.37
CA GLY A 139 -11.30 -1.95 -10.07
C GLY A 139 -11.24 -0.43 -10.04
N ARG A 140 -12.28 0.18 -9.46
CA ARG A 140 -12.38 1.61 -9.22
C ARG A 140 -12.42 1.89 -7.73
N PHE A 141 -11.50 2.73 -7.26
CA PHE A 141 -11.31 3.07 -5.86
C PHE A 141 -11.39 4.57 -5.64
N ILE A 142 -11.86 4.98 -4.46
CA ILE A 142 -11.91 6.39 -4.06
C ILE A 142 -11.13 6.64 -2.78
N LEU A 143 -10.51 7.82 -2.72
CA LEU A 143 -9.87 8.36 -1.53
C LEU A 143 -10.40 9.77 -1.27
N SER A 144 -11.07 9.95 -0.13
CA SER A 144 -11.63 11.23 0.29
C SER A 144 -11.82 11.29 1.82
N PRO A 145 -11.89 12.49 2.43
CA PRO A 145 -11.72 13.82 1.82
C PRO A 145 -10.26 14.27 1.74
N LEU A 146 -9.82 14.78 0.58
CA LEU A 146 -8.47 15.32 0.38
C LEU A 146 -8.48 16.85 0.31
N MET A 147 -7.37 17.48 0.70
CA MET A 147 -7.16 18.92 0.48
C MET A 147 -6.77 19.19 -0.97
N LYS A 148 -7.04 20.40 -1.45
CA LYS A 148 -6.68 20.83 -2.81
C LYS A 148 -5.20 20.52 -3.12
N GLY A 149 -4.95 19.78 -4.21
CA GLY A 149 -3.61 19.39 -4.68
C GLY A 149 -3.06 18.09 -4.08
N GLN A 150 -3.64 17.56 -3.00
CA GLN A 150 -3.22 16.26 -2.45
C GLN A 150 -3.62 15.10 -3.37
N ALA A 151 -4.78 15.20 -4.03
CA ALA A 151 -5.27 14.14 -4.90
C ALA A 151 -4.33 13.88 -6.08
N ASP A 152 -3.79 14.93 -6.69
CA ASP A 152 -2.86 14.83 -7.80
C ASP A 152 -1.54 14.18 -7.39
N THR A 153 -0.96 14.63 -6.28
CA THR A 153 0.28 14.06 -5.74
C THR A 153 0.13 12.57 -5.43
N ILE A 154 -0.97 12.19 -4.75
CA ILE A 154 -1.23 10.79 -4.41
C ILE A 154 -1.55 9.97 -5.67
N GLY A 155 -2.32 10.52 -6.61
CA GLY A 155 -2.68 9.85 -7.87
C GLY A 155 -1.46 9.53 -8.72
N ILE A 156 -0.55 10.49 -8.90
CA ILE A 156 0.71 10.29 -9.64
C ILE A 156 1.60 9.26 -8.94
N ALA A 157 1.76 9.38 -7.62
CA ALA A 157 2.58 8.43 -6.85
C ALA A 157 2.03 7.01 -6.94
N MET A 158 0.72 6.82 -6.73
CA MET A 158 0.07 5.52 -6.83
C MET A 158 0.16 4.94 -8.24
N ARG A 159 -0.06 5.76 -9.29
CA ARG A 159 0.09 5.32 -10.67
C ARG A 159 1.49 4.79 -10.97
N ARG A 160 2.52 5.46 -10.46
CA ARG A 160 3.92 5.02 -10.62
C ARG A 160 4.18 3.70 -9.88
N ALA A 161 3.71 3.58 -8.64
CA ALA A 161 3.85 2.36 -7.84
C ALA A 161 3.15 1.17 -8.49
N LEU A 162 1.88 1.35 -8.90
CA LEU A 162 1.08 0.30 -9.55
C LEU A 162 1.72 -0.24 -10.84
N LEU A 163 2.26 0.64 -11.68
CA LEU A 163 2.82 0.24 -12.98
C LEU A 163 4.27 -0.27 -12.87
N GLY A 164 5.06 0.23 -11.92
CA GLY A 164 6.51 -0.03 -11.87
C GLY A 164 6.96 -0.99 -10.78
N GLU A 165 6.31 -0.97 -9.62
CA GLU A 165 6.84 -1.60 -8.41
C GLU A 165 6.18 -2.93 -8.06
N ILE A 166 5.01 -3.22 -8.63
CA ILE A 166 4.30 -4.46 -8.34
C ILE A 166 5.01 -5.63 -9.00
N GLU A 167 5.22 -6.68 -8.22
CA GLU A 167 5.86 -7.89 -8.67
C GLU A 167 4.87 -8.80 -9.40
N GLY A 168 5.32 -9.35 -10.52
CA GLY A 168 4.58 -10.37 -11.27
C GLY A 168 5.46 -11.57 -11.59
N THR A 169 4.78 -12.65 -11.96
CA THR A 169 5.41 -13.93 -12.30
C THR A 169 5.26 -14.17 -13.80
N CYS A 170 6.34 -14.53 -14.47
CA CYS A 170 6.29 -14.90 -15.89
C CYS A 170 7.36 -15.94 -16.24
N ILE A 171 7.22 -16.50 -17.44
CA ILE A 171 8.20 -17.42 -18.02
C ILE A 171 9.32 -16.58 -18.63
N THR A 172 10.56 -16.85 -18.23
CA THR A 172 11.73 -16.05 -18.64
C THR A 172 12.68 -16.78 -19.57
N ARG A 173 12.60 -18.11 -19.62
CA ARG A 173 13.41 -18.95 -20.51
C ARG A 173 12.65 -20.21 -20.88
N ALA A 174 12.92 -20.71 -22.08
CA ALA A 174 12.56 -22.04 -22.53
C ALA A 174 13.84 -22.80 -22.93
N LYS A 175 13.95 -24.08 -22.59
CA LYS A 175 15.08 -24.96 -22.93
C LYS A 175 14.56 -26.17 -23.69
N SER A 176 15.18 -26.49 -24.81
CA SER A 176 14.88 -27.71 -25.56
C SER A 176 16.14 -28.26 -26.21
N GLU A 177 16.34 -29.57 -26.09
CA GLU A 177 17.51 -30.26 -26.66
C GLU A 177 17.36 -30.51 -28.18
N LYS A 178 16.12 -30.58 -28.67
CA LYS A 178 15.82 -30.94 -30.07
C LYS A 178 15.78 -29.74 -31.02
N ILE A 179 15.92 -28.53 -30.50
CA ILE A 179 15.74 -27.29 -31.26
C ILE A 179 17.12 -26.68 -31.53
N PRO A 180 17.48 -26.38 -32.79
CA PRO A 180 18.77 -25.79 -33.10
C PRO A 180 18.79 -24.27 -32.82
N HIS A 181 17.74 -23.53 -33.20
CA HIS A 181 17.67 -22.07 -33.04
C HIS A 181 16.21 -21.55 -32.95
N GLU A 182 16.04 -20.30 -32.49
CA GLU A 182 14.73 -19.66 -32.21
C GLU A 182 13.81 -19.53 -33.43
N TYR A 183 14.39 -19.45 -34.63
CA TYR A 183 13.64 -19.32 -35.89
C TYR A 183 13.43 -20.65 -36.63
N SER A 184 13.70 -21.78 -35.98
CA SER A 184 13.56 -23.09 -36.62
C SER A 184 12.11 -23.54 -36.61
N THR A 185 11.77 -24.39 -37.58
CA THR A 185 10.52 -25.13 -37.61
C THR A 185 10.80 -26.56 -37.13
N ILE A 186 9.84 -27.14 -36.42
CA ILE A 186 9.92 -28.51 -35.93
C ILE A 186 8.96 -29.35 -36.78
N VAL A 187 9.46 -30.40 -37.41
CA VAL A 187 8.61 -31.32 -38.19
C VAL A 187 7.56 -31.93 -37.26
N GLY A 188 6.29 -31.88 -37.69
CA GLY A 188 5.16 -32.37 -36.89
C GLY A 188 4.54 -31.34 -35.94
N ILE A 189 5.00 -30.08 -35.95
CA ILE A 189 4.39 -28.95 -35.22
C ILE A 189 3.97 -27.88 -36.22
N GLN A 190 2.78 -27.30 -36.03
CA GLN A 190 2.25 -26.27 -36.91
C GLN A 190 3.00 -24.93 -36.75
N GLU A 191 3.27 -24.51 -35.52
CA GLU A 191 3.92 -23.25 -35.17
C GLU A 191 5.44 -23.34 -35.30
N SER A 192 6.06 -22.20 -35.61
CA SER A 192 7.51 -22.03 -35.47
C SER A 192 7.92 -21.93 -34.01
N VAL A 193 9.21 -22.17 -33.72
CA VAL A 193 9.74 -22.00 -32.35
C VAL A 193 9.52 -20.58 -31.83
N HIS A 194 9.68 -19.57 -32.69
CA HIS A 194 9.43 -18.18 -32.33
C HIS A 194 7.98 -17.92 -31.91
N GLU A 195 7.01 -18.46 -32.65
CA GLU A 195 5.59 -18.37 -32.30
C GLU A 195 5.28 -19.08 -30.98
N ILE A 196 5.88 -20.24 -30.72
CA ILE A 196 5.76 -20.94 -29.43
C ILE A 196 6.30 -20.06 -28.29
N LEU A 197 7.47 -19.41 -28.47
CA LEU A 197 8.03 -18.51 -27.47
C LEU A 197 7.12 -17.29 -27.23
N MET A 198 6.50 -16.74 -28.27
CA MET A 198 5.52 -15.65 -28.14
C MET A 198 4.25 -16.09 -27.42
N ASN A 199 3.73 -17.28 -27.73
CA ASN A 199 2.58 -17.84 -27.04
C ASN A 199 2.88 -18.09 -25.54
N LEU A 200 4.08 -18.60 -25.23
CA LEU A 200 4.55 -18.77 -23.84
C LEU A 200 4.69 -17.43 -23.10
N LYS A 201 5.17 -16.37 -23.78
CA LYS A 201 5.29 -15.01 -23.21
C LYS A 201 3.94 -14.45 -22.78
N GLU A 202 2.87 -14.79 -23.48
CA GLU A 202 1.52 -14.32 -23.18
C GLU A 202 0.85 -15.08 -22.01
N ILE A 203 1.44 -16.17 -21.52
CA ILE A 203 0.89 -16.95 -20.40
C ILE A 203 1.01 -16.17 -19.11
N VAL A 204 -0.14 -15.94 -18.48
CA VAL A 204 -0.23 -15.24 -17.20
C VAL A 204 -0.18 -16.25 -16.06
N LEU A 205 0.83 -16.09 -15.20
CA LEU A 205 1.06 -16.92 -14.03
C LEU A 205 0.80 -16.12 -12.74
N ARG A 206 0.24 -16.80 -11.74
CA ARG A 206 0.14 -16.31 -10.37
C ARG A 206 1.03 -17.16 -9.48
N SER A 207 1.88 -16.53 -8.68
CA SER A 207 2.74 -17.26 -7.74
C SER A 207 3.22 -16.37 -6.61
N ASN A 208 3.66 -16.98 -5.51
CA ASN A 208 4.41 -16.30 -4.45
C ASN A 208 5.84 -16.87 -4.35
N LEU A 209 6.54 -16.88 -5.49
CA LEU A 209 7.90 -17.41 -5.60
C LEU A 209 8.96 -16.45 -5.06
N TYR A 210 9.85 -16.96 -4.20
CA TYR A 210 11.07 -16.25 -3.78
C TYR A 210 12.28 -16.50 -4.68
N ARG A 211 12.25 -17.58 -5.48
CA ARG A 211 13.35 -18.01 -6.35
C ARG A 211 12.82 -18.50 -7.68
N THR A 212 13.67 -18.50 -8.69
CA THR A 212 13.41 -19.14 -9.98
C THR A 212 13.03 -20.60 -9.78
N ARG A 213 12.00 -21.04 -10.48
CA ARG A 213 11.56 -22.43 -10.49
C ARG A 213 11.48 -22.94 -11.91
N ASP A 214 11.81 -24.21 -12.06
CA ASP A 214 11.65 -24.89 -13.33
C ASP A 214 10.23 -25.45 -13.45
N ALA A 215 9.72 -25.44 -14.67
CA ALA A 215 8.50 -26.09 -15.12
C ALA A 215 8.79 -26.82 -16.43
N SER A 216 7.88 -27.65 -16.92
CA SER A 216 8.07 -28.32 -18.20
C SER A 216 6.75 -28.59 -18.90
N ILE A 217 6.81 -28.77 -20.21
CA ILE A 217 5.72 -29.26 -21.04
C ILE A 217 6.20 -30.56 -21.65
N CYS A 218 5.44 -31.64 -21.48
CA CYS A 218 5.77 -32.97 -22.01
C CYS A 218 4.50 -33.61 -22.58
N VAL A 219 4.26 -33.46 -23.88
CA VAL A 219 3.03 -33.91 -24.54
C VAL A 219 3.38 -34.84 -25.71
N LYS A 220 2.56 -35.88 -25.92
CA LYS A 220 2.63 -36.77 -27.08
C LYS A 220 1.54 -36.37 -28.07
N GLY A 221 1.92 -36.07 -29.30
CA GLY A 221 0.99 -35.77 -30.39
C GLY A 221 0.32 -37.02 -30.98
N PRO A 222 -0.61 -36.84 -31.95
CA PRO A 222 -1.13 -35.55 -32.43
C PRO A 222 -2.14 -34.92 -31.46
N GLY A 223 -2.21 -33.59 -31.41
CA GLY A 223 -3.13 -32.86 -30.54
C GLY A 223 -2.73 -31.41 -30.23
N TYR A 224 -3.64 -30.67 -29.61
CA TYR A 224 -3.41 -29.29 -29.19
C TYR A 224 -2.67 -29.24 -27.84
N VAL A 225 -1.66 -28.39 -27.76
CA VAL A 225 -0.92 -28.06 -26.54
C VAL A 225 -1.40 -26.71 -26.04
N THR A 226 -1.91 -26.70 -24.81
CA THR A 226 -2.43 -25.51 -24.14
C THR A 226 -1.67 -25.23 -22.85
N ALA A 227 -1.93 -24.09 -22.21
CA ALA A 227 -1.34 -23.76 -20.92
C ALA A 227 -1.64 -24.81 -19.84
N GLN A 228 -2.77 -25.52 -19.92
CA GLN A 228 -3.08 -26.62 -19.00
C GLN A 228 -2.03 -27.75 -19.00
N ASP A 229 -1.32 -27.94 -20.12
CA ASP A 229 -0.34 -29.02 -20.28
C ASP A 229 1.03 -28.68 -19.67
N ILE A 230 1.17 -27.49 -19.08
CA ILE A 230 2.37 -27.09 -18.35
C ILE A 230 2.37 -27.78 -16.98
N ILE A 231 3.41 -28.60 -16.77
CA ILE A 231 3.73 -29.21 -15.49
C ILE A 231 4.37 -28.14 -14.61
N LEU A 232 3.54 -27.55 -13.74
CA LEU A 232 3.94 -26.49 -12.84
C LEU A 232 4.44 -26.98 -11.47
N PRO A 233 5.32 -26.23 -10.81
CA PRO A 233 5.62 -26.43 -9.40
C PRO A 233 4.41 -26.05 -8.52
N PRO A 234 4.29 -26.62 -7.30
CA PRO A 234 3.08 -26.51 -6.45
C PRO A 234 2.72 -25.09 -5.99
N SER A 235 3.62 -24.11 -6.16
CA SER A 235 3.44 -22.71 -5.73
C SER A 235 3.07 -21.76 -6.86
N VAL A 236 2.83 -22.28 -8.08
CA VAL A 236 2.51 -21.51 -9.27
C VAL A 236 1.16 -21.99 -9.81
N GLU A 237 0.33 -21.04 -10.19
CA GLU A 237 -0.99 -21.25 -10.78
C GLU A 237 -1.07 -20.54 -12.12
N ILE A 238 -1.82 -21.14 -13.05
CA ILE A 238 -2.14 -20.53 -14.35
C ILE A 238 -3.46 -19.80 -14.21
N VAL A 239 -3.51 -18.56 -14.71
CA VAL A 239 -4.74 -17.77 -14.68
C VAL A 239 -5.72 -18.22 -15.76
N ASP A 240 -5.20 -18.58 -16.94
CA ASP A 240 -6.01 -19.03 -18.06
C ASP A 240 -5.46 -20.29 -18.73
N ASN A 241 -6.03 -21.43 -18.34
CA ASN A 241 -5.61 -22.76 -18.78
C ASN A 241 -5.86 -23.03 -20.27
N THR A 242 -6.74 -22.27 -20.93
CA THR A 242 -7.14 -22.50 -22.33
C THR A 242 -6.22 -21.81 -23.33
N GLN A 243 -5.14 -21.17 -22.88
CA GLN A 243 -4.23 -20.50 -23.80
C GLN A 243 -3.56 -21.49 -24.74
N HIS A 244 -3.62 -21.19 -26.03
CA HIS A 244 -2.94 -21.96 -27.05
C HIS A 244 -1.41 -21.78 -26.96
N ILE A 245 -0.66 -22.87 -27.05
CA ILE A 245 0.81 -22.86 -27.13
C ILE A 245 1.27 -23.35 -28.51
N ALA A 246 0.84 -24.56 -28.89
CA ALA A 246 1.22 -25.19 -30.14
C ALA A 246 0.22 -26.27 -30.56
N ASN A 247 0.23 -26.65 -31.84
CA ASN A 247 -0.54 -27.75 -32.40
C ASN A 247 0.40 -28.82 -32.99
N LEU A 248 0.30 -30.05 -32.48
CA LEU A 248 1.09 -31.20 -32.92
C LEU A 248 0.32 -31.96 -34.00
N THR A 249 0.80 -31.95 -35.23
CA THR A 249 0.16 -32.59 -36.38
C THR A 249 0.52 -34.08 -36.51
N GLU A 250 1.66 -34.48 -35.97
CA GLU A 250 2.22 -35.84 -36.07
C GLU A 250 2.37 -36.49 -34.67
N PRO A 251 2.56 -37.82 -34.59
CA PRO A 251 2.78 -38.55 -33.33
C PRO A 251 4.20 -38.31 -32.75
N ILE A 252 4.52 -37.05 -32.48
CA ILE A 252 5.82 -36.62 -31.98
C ILE A 252 5.79 -36.39 -30.46
N HIS A 253 6.96 -36.52 -29.84
CA HIS A 253 7.14 -36.21 -28.41
C HIS A 253 7.68 -34.79 -28.26
N PHE A 254 6.80 -33.88 -27.84
CA PHE A 254 7.13 -32.48 -27.60
C PHE A 254 7.50 -32.27 -26.14
N CYS A 255 8.77 -31.93 -25.89
CA CYS A 255 9.29 -31.63 -24.55
C CYS A 255 10.01 -30.30 -24.54
N ILE A 256 9.59 -29.39 -23.65
CA ILE A 256 10.26 -28.10 -23.40
C ILE A 256 10.38 -27.89 -21.89
N GLY A 257 11.58 -27.58 -21.42
CA GLY A 257 11.82 -27.06 -20.07
C GLY A 257 11.59 -25.55 -20.02
N LEU A 258 11.04 -25.04 -18.93
CA LEU A 258 10.68 -23.64 -18.73
C LEU A 258 11.27 -23.13 -17.42
N GLN A 259 11.66 -21.86 -17.39
CA GLN A 259 12.06 -21.19 -16.15
C GLN A 259 11.12 -20.05 -15.81
N ILE A 260 10.52 -20.13 -14.63
CA ILE A 260 9.57 -19.17 -14.09
C ILE A 260 10.29 -18.31 -13.06
N GLU A 261 10.17 -17.00 -13.19
CA GLU A 261 10.76 -16.02 -12.27
C GLU A 261 9.67 -15.05 -11.81
N ARG A 262 9.80 -14.56 -10.57
CA ARG A 262 9.02 -13.45 -10.03
C ARG A 262 9.95 -12.26 -9.89
N ASN A 263 9.58 -11.13 -10.48
CA ASN A 263 10.39 -9.91 -10.45
C ASN A 263 9.51 -8.67 -10.69
N ARG A 264 10.12 -7.49 -10.86
CA ARG A 264 9.45 -6.22 -11.16
C ARG A 264 9.76 -5.72 -12.56
N GLY A 265 8.83 -4.95 -13.12
CA GLY A 265 9.03 -4.21 -14.36
C GLY A 265 9.20 -5.08 -15.60
N TYR A 266 9.92 -4.54 -16.57
CA TYR A 266 10.20 -5.19 -17.85
C TYR A 266 11.70 -5.43 -17.99
N ARG A 267 12.10 -6.66 -18.30
CA ARG A 267 13.51 -7.01 -18.50
C ARG A 267 13.69 -7.66 -19.86
N ILE A 268 14.29 -6.90 -20.78
CA ILE A 268 14.83 -7.45 -22.02
C ILE A 268 16.12 -8.18 -21.66
N LYS A 269 16.17 -9.50 -21.90
CA LYS A 269 17.43 -10.23 -21.84
C LYS A 269 18.06 -10.13 -23.22
N THR A 270 19.28 -9.61 -23.29
CA THR A 270 20.10 -9.78 -24.49
C THR A 270 20.36 -11.28 -24.70
N PRO A 271 20.34 -11.76 -25.96
CA PRO A 271 20.76 -13.11 -26.29
C PRO A 271 22.27 -13.19 -26.07
N ASN A 272 22.69 -13.44 -24.83
CA ASN A 272 24.02 -13.99 -24.62
C ASN A 272 24.03 -15.40 -25.23
N ASN A 273 25.11 -15.76 -25.91
CA ASN A 273 25.32 -17.06 -26.52
C ASN A 273 25.28 -18.17 -25.45
N PHE A 274 24.08 -18.61 -25.06
CA PHE A 274 23.91 -19.75 -24.19
C PHE A 274 24.14 -21.00 -25.05
N GLN A 275 25.31 -21.63 -24.90
CA GLN A 275 25.65 -22.89 -25.57
C GLN A 275 24.78 -24.10 -25.12
N ASP A 276 23.75 -23.87 -24.30
CA ASP A 276 22.99 -24.90 -23.58
C ASP A 276 21.55 -25.10 -24.13
N GLY A 277 21.27 -24.66 -25.36
CA GLY A 277 19.95 -24.84 -26.00
C GLY A 277 18.80 -24.12 -25.28
N SER A 278 19.11 -23.04 -24.55
CA SER A 278 18.14 -22.23 -23.82
C SER A 278 17.86 -20.91 -24.54
N TYR A 279 16.59 -20.62 -24.75
CA TYR A 279 16.08 -19.43 -25.42
C TYR A 279 15.52 -18.45 -24.37
N PRO A 280 16.02 -17.20 -24.32
CA PRO A 280 15.43 -16.18 -23.46
C PRO A 280 14.05 -15.78 -23.98
N ILE A 281 13.11 -15.60 -23.05
CA ILE A 281 11.82 -14.97 -23.32
C ILE A 281 11.82 -13.60 -22.66
N ASP A 282 11.35 -12.59 -23.39
CA ASP A 282 11.17 -11.24 -22.85
C ASP A 282 10.26 -11.28 -21.63
N ALA A 283 10.81 -10.93 -20.48
CA ALA A 283 10.12 -11.06 -19.22
C ALA A 283 9.26 -9.82 -18.94
N VAL A 284 7.94 -9.99 -19.07
CA VAL A 284 6.95 -8.98 -18.68
C VAL A 284 6.44 -9.34 -17.28
N PHE A 285 7.01 -8.70 -16.25
CA PHE A 285 6.61 -8.96 -14.86
C PHE A 285 5.49 -8.04 -14.37
N MET A 286 4.95 -7.15 -15.21
CA MET A 286 3.99 -6.12 -14.77
C MET A 286 2.55 -6.69 -14.79
N PRO A 287 1.91 -6.98 -13.63
CA PRO A 287 0.55 -7.50 -13.62
C PRO A 287 -0.51 -6.41 -13.84
N VAL A 288 -0.20 -5.16 -13.50
CA VAL A 288 -1.06 -3.99 -13.79
C VAL A 288 -0.83 -3.57 -15.23
N ARG A 289 -1.87 -3.71 -16.05
CA ARG A 289 -1.87 -3.31 -17.48
C ARG A 289 -2.07 -1.81 -17.65
N ASN A 290 -2.94 -1.23 -16.84
CA ASN A 290 -3.21 0.19 -16.88
C ASN A 290 -3.65 0.70 -15.50
N ALA A 291 -3.34 1.97 -15.23
CA ALA A 291 -3.78 2.69 -14.05
C ALA A 291 -4.07 4.14 -14.42
N ASN A 292 -5.33 4.57 -14.24
CA ASN A 292 -5.77 5.94 -14.45
C ASN A 292 -6.19 6.56 -13.11
N HIS A 293 -6.04 7.87 -13.00
CA HIS A 293 -6.59 8.61 -11.87
C HIS A 293 -7.34 9.83 -12.36
N SER A 294 -8.41 10.18 -11.66
CA SER A 294 -9.20 11.37 -11.90
C SER A 294 -9.51 12.06 -10.57
N ILE A 295 -9.65 13.39 -10.62
CA ILE A 295 -9.81 14.23 -9.43
C ILE A 295 -11.13 14.95 -9.57
N HIS A 296 -11.99 14.81 -8.56
CA HIS A 296 -13.22 15.58 -8.46
C HIS A 296 -13.12 16.54 -7.28
N SER A 297 -13.23 17.84 -7.56
CA SER A 297 -13.31 18.87 -6.54
C SER A 297 -14.76 19.09 -6.12
N TYR A 298 -15.02 19.25 -4.82
CA TYR A 298 -16.32 19.62 -4.29
C TYR A 298 -16.17 20.63 -3.15
N VAL A 299 -17.23 21.40 -2.90
CA VAL A 299 -17.26 22.41 -1.84
C VAL A 299 -17.93 21.80 -0.62
N ASN A 300 -17.22 21.76 0.51
CA ASN A 300 -17.74 21.28 1.78
C ASN A 300 -17.68 22.43 2.80
N GLY A 301 -18.78 23.17 2.94
CA GLY A 301 -18.80 24.42 3.70
C GLY A 301 -17.92 25.49 3.04
N ASN A 302 -16.94 26.03 3.78
CA ASN A 302 -16.00 27.04 3.27
C ASN A 302 -14.69 26.45 2.70
N GLU A 303 -14.50 25.13 2.75
CA GLU A 303 -13.28 24.48 2.29
C GLU A 303 -13.51 23.75 0.96
N LYS A 304 -12.60 23.95 -0.01
CA LYS A 304 -12.55 23.14 -1.23
C LYS A 304 -11.85 21.82 -0.92
N GLN A 305 -12.55 20.72 -1.13
CA GLN A 305 -12.05 19.36 -0.92
C GLN A 305 -12.00 18.62 -2.26
N GLU A 306 -11.14 17.61 -2.32
CA GLU A 306 -10.93 16.76 -3.48
C GLU A 306 -11.26 15.31 -3.14
N ILE A 307 -11.69 14.58 -4.16
CA ILE A 307 -11.83 13.13 -4.18
C ILE A 307 -10.92 12.62 -5.27
N LEU A 308 -10.00 11.72 -4.91
CA LEU A 308 -9.21 10.98 -5.87
C LEU A 308 -9.96 9.72 -6.25
N PHE A 309 -10.17 9.51 -7.54
CA PHE A 309 -10.62 8.25 -8.12
C PHE A 309 -9.42 7.58 -8.78
N LEU A 310 -9.27 6.29 -8.53
CA LEU A 310 -8.20 5.47 -9.08
C LEU A 310 -8.84 4.28 -9.78
N GLU A 311 -8.49 4.07 -11.03
CA GLU A 311 -8.98 3.00 -11.88
C GLU A 311 -7.80 2.11 -12.25
N ILE A 312 -7.92 0.81 -11.99
CA ILE A 312 -6.84 -0.16 -12.11
C ILE A 312 -7.33 -1.32 -12.98
N TRP A 313 -6.53 -1.67 -14.00
CA TRP A 313 -6.74 -2.84 -14.85
C TRP A 313 -5.57 -3.80 -14.68
N THR A 314 -5.85 -5.06 -14.33
CA THR A 314 -4.83 -6.10 -14.15
C THR A 314 -5.01 -7.25 -15.13
N ASN A 315 -3.95 -8.03 -15.34
CA ASN A 315 -3.92 -9.19 -16.25
C ASN A 315 -4.56 -10.46 -15.66
N GLY A 316 -5.20 -10.38 -14.49
CA GLY A 316 -5.84 -11.50 -13.79
C GLY A 316 -4.95 -12.24 -12.77
N SER A 317 -3.62 -12.07 -12.79
CA SER A 317 -2.74 -12.71 -11.78
C SER A 317 -2.86 -12.08 -10.38
N LEU A 318 -3.24 -10.81 -10.34
CA LEU A 318 -3.42 -10.01 -9.14
C LEU A 318 -4.76 -9.28 -9.24
N THR A 319 -5.55 -9.27 -8.18
CA THR A 319 -6.78 -8.48 -8.18
C THR A 319 -6.47 -6.98 -8.08
N PRO A 320 -7.31 -6.08 -8.62
CA PRO A 320 -7.12 -4.64 -8.49
C PRO A 320 -7.01 -4.16 -7.03
N GLN A 321 -7.68 -4.86 -6.11
CA GLN A 321 -7.64 -4.55 -4.68
C GLN A 321 -6.30 -4.97 -4.05
N GLU A 322 -5.80 -6.18 -4.35
CA GLU A 322 -4.47 -6.61 -3.91
C GLU A 322 -3.37 -5.68 -4.49
N ALA A 323 -3.49 -5.31 -5.77
CA ALA A 323 -2.57 -4.36 -6.40
C ALA A 323 -2.55 -3.00 -5.68
N LEU A 324 -3.72 -2.50 -5.29
CA LEU A 324 -3.81 -1.26 -4.52
C LEU A 324 -3.13 -1.38 -3.16
N TYR A 325 -3.28 -2.51 -2.45
CA TYR A 325 -2.64 -2.74 -1.16
C TYR A 325 -1.12 -2.90 -1.28
N GLU A 326 -0.63 -3.56 -2.33
CA GLU A 326 0.81 -3.74 -2.56
C GLU A 326 1.49 -2.40 -2.93
N ALA A 327 0.75 -1.49 -3.58
CA ALA A 327 1.24 -0.17 -3.96
C ALA A 327 1.14 0.91 -2.86
N SER A 328 0.34 0.70 -1.81
CA SER A 328 0.02 1.72 -0.79
C SER A 328 0.90 1.66 0.46
#